data_AF-A0A924WIB8-F1
#
_entry.id   AF-A0A924WIB8-F1
#
_cell.length_a   1.000
_cell.length_b   1.000
_cell.length_c   1.000
_cell.angle_alpha   90.00
_cell.angle_beta   90.00
_cell.angle_gamma   90.00
#
_symmetry.space_group_name_H-M   'P 1'
#
loop_
_entity.id
_entity.type
_entity.pdbx_description
1 polymer ?
#
loop_
_entity_poly.entity_id
_entity_poly.type
_entity_poly.pdbx_seq_one_letter_code
_entity_poly.pdbx_strand_id
1 'polypeptide(L)'
;ESANWYDKIDDYLDGRLSAFEKEEMDAAIQKDVALAHELKGYKMEREAMEILSEEKSRSDFMRWTEDIPKDPLVPKPLSWWHQNRWPISMVGVLLIVLMFWVNDRFIFSNPKSDTTPAQTPAQEPVLSPAQPIVDKRAEHQKIEKPSPSVPNQHKPPDNSRSFHAAVFAKKEFSDPDNIAMSRIRGGGNTDIQFSEALKAYLSAKSEIDYANAGELLNKIGPNSSNYWLSIYLKGHAYFKSEQYEKAADAFRDVAAKGMPYSPDAKWKEALSLFATGGKQKQRLREILSKISSPEKQEKAKEMLGKLK
;
A
#
# COMPACT_ATOMS: atom_id res chain seq x y z
N GLU A 1 -19.99 -20.52 24.58
CA GLU A 1 -19.95 -19.38 23.66
C GLU A 1 -18.52 -18.86 23.61
N SER A 2 -17.77 -19.19 22.56
CA SER A 2 -16.46 -18.57 22.34
C SER A 2 -16.74 -17.14 21.88
N ALA A 3 -16.62 -16.18 22.79
CA ALA A 3 -16.68 -14.77 22.45
C ALA A 3 -15.73 -14.51 21.27
N ASN A 4 -16.25 -13.84 20.25
CA ASN A 4 -15.55 -13.59 19.01
C ASN A 4 -14.34 -12.68 19.29
N TRP A 5 -13.12 -13.23 19.27
CA TRP A 5 -11.90 -12.48 19.58
C TRP A 5 -11.72 -11.25 18.70
N TYR A 6 -12.27 -11.27 17.48
CA TYR A 6 -12.24 -10.14 16.55
C TYR A 6 -12.86 -8.86 17.14
N ASP A 7 -14.03 -8.96 17.78
CA ASP A 7 -14.69 -7.78 18.35
C ASP A 7 -13.87 -7.20 19.53
N LYS A 8 -13.27 -8.07 20.34
CA LYS A 8 -12.36 -7.67 21.43
C LYS A 8 -11.06 -7.04 20.90
N ILE A 9 -10.52 -7.52 19.77
CA ILE A 9 -9.35 -6.92 19.12
C ILE A 9 -9.68 -5.49 18.67
N ASP A 10 -10.81 -5.27 18.01
CA ASP A 10 -11.22 -3.94 17.57
C ASP A 10 -11.46 -2.98 18.74
N ASP A 11 -12.17 -3.42 19.78
CA ASP A 11 -12.37 -2.62 20.99
C ASP A 11 -11.04 -2.34 21.73
N TYR A 12 -10.10 -3.28 21.73
CA TYR A 12 -8.76 -3.07 22.29
C TYR A 12 -7.98 -2.01 21.51
N LEU A 13 -8.01 -2.07 20.19
CA LEU A 13 -7.33 -1.12 19.31
C LEU A 13 -7.94 0.29 19.37
N ASP A 14 -9.25 0.38 19.56
CA ASP A 14 -9.96 1.65 19.75
C ASP A 14 -9.89 2.19 21.18
N GLY A 15 -9.34 1.42 22.13
CA GLY A 15 -9.33 1.80 23.54
C GLY A 15 -10.72 1.81 24.19
N ARG A 16 -11.66 1.02 23.65
CA ARG A 16 -13.04 0.87 24.14
C ARG A 16 -13.18 -0.19 25.23
N LEU A 17 -12.19 -1.08 25.40
CA LEU A 17 -12.19 -2.06 26.49
C LEU A 17 -12.10 -1.39 27.87
N SER A 18 -12.78 -1.97 28.85
CA SER A 18 -12.60 -1.59 30.25
C SER A 18 -11.17 -1.90 30.73
N ALA A 19 -10.74 -1.28 31.83
CA ALA A 19 -9.39 -1.50 32.38
C ALA A 19 -9.11 -2.99 32.69
N PHE A 20 -10.13 -3.69 33.19
CA PHE A 20 -10.04 -5.13 33.50
C PHE A 20 -9.92 -5.99 32.24
N GLU A 21 -10.75 -5.75 31.23
CA GLU A 21 -10.69 -6.48 29.95
C GLU A 21 -9.40 -6.21 29.18
N LYS A 22 -8.87 -4.98 29.31
CA LYS A 22 -7.58 -4.62 28.74
C LYS A 22 -6.45 -5.43 29.36
N GLU A 23 -6.43 -5.59 30.68
CA GLU A 23 -5.44 -6.41 31.37
C GLU A 23 -5.56 -7.90 31.00
N GLU A 24 -6.80 -8.40 30.88
CA GLU A 24 -7.06 -9.77 30.39
C GLU A 24 -6.52 -9.96 28.95
N MET A 25 -6.76 -8.98 28.08
CA MET A 25 -6.28 -8.99 26.70
C MET A 25 -4.74 -8.90 26.64
N ASP A 26 -4.12 -8.04 27.43
CA ASP A 26 -2.66 -7.92 27.52
C ASP A 26 -2.04 -9.24 28.02
N ALA A 27 -2.64 -9.89 29.01
CA ALA A 27 -2.21 -11.20 29.49
C ALA A 27 -2.41 -12.30 28.42
N ALA A 28 -3.52 -12.26 27.67
CA ALA A 28 -3.78 -13.19 26.57
C ALA A 28 -2.75 -13.03 25.43
N ILE A 29 -2.42 -11.79 25.05
CA ILE A 29 -1.41 -11.47 24.04
C ILE A 29 -0.02 -11.97 24.48
N GLN A 30 0.33 -11.85 25.76
CA GLN A 30 1.62 -12.35 26.26
C GLN A 30 1.69 -13.89 26.29
N LYS A 31 0.57 -14.54 26.57
CA LYS A 31 0.48 -16.00 26.68
C LYS A 31 0.36 -16.69 25.33
N ASP A 32 -0.32 -16.07 24.37
CA ASP A 32 -0.60 -16.63 23.05
C ASP A 32 0.10 -15.85 21.93
N VAL A 33 1.17 -16.45 21.40
CA VAL A 33 1.95 -15.91 20.28
C VAL A 33 1.09 -15.75 19.02
N ALA A 34 0.10 -16.64 18.79
CA ALA A 34 -0.77 -16.54 17.62
C ALA A 34 -1.66 -15.29 17.71
N LEU A 35 -2.24 -15.03 18.89
CA LEU A 35 -3.04 -13.82 19.14
C LEU A 35 -2.22 -12.54 19.00
N ALA A 36 -0.96 -12.55 19.47
CA ALA A 36 -0.05 -11.40 19.29
C ALA A 36 0.23 -11.12 17.80
N HIS A 37 0.42 -12.17 17.01
CA HIS A 37 0.60 -12.05 15.56
C HIS A 37 -0.66 -11.54 14.86
N GLU A 38 -1.83 -12.02 15.27
CA GLU A 38 -3.13 -11.59 14.74
C GLU A 38 -3.39 -10.11 15.03
N LEU A 39 -3.22 -9.67 16.28
CA LEU A 39 -3.33 -8.27 16.68
C LEU A 39 -2.39 -7.37 15.87
N LYS A 40 -1.15 -7.82 15.63
CA LYS A 40 -0.18 -7.09 14.80
C LYS A 40 -0.64 -6.99 13.34
N GLY A 41 -1.24 -8.04 12.80
CA GLY A 41 -1.86 -8.04 11.48
C GLY A 41 -2.98 -7.00 11.39
N TYR A 42 -3.91 -7.01 12.36
CA TYR A 42 -5.02 -6.07 12.45
C TYR A 42 -4.56 -4.60 12.55
N LYS A 43 -3.55 -4.30 13.37
CA LYS A 43 -2.95 -2.95 13.44
C LYS A 43 -2.45 -2.47 12.09
N MET A 44 -1.69 -3.32 11.40
CA MET A 44 -1.17 -2.99 10.08
C MET A 44 -2.30 -2.85 9.04
N GLU A 45 -3.38 -3.62 9.15
CA GLU A 45 -4.53 -3.49 8.26
C GLU A 45 -5.22 -2.14 8.43
N ARG A 46 -5.49 -1.70 9.67
CA ARG A 46 -6.06 -0.37 9.95
C ARG A 46 -5.18 0.76 9.43
N GLU A 47 -3.88 0.71 9.71
CA GLU A 47 -2.93 1.70 9.18
C GLU A 47 -2.93 1.73 7.64
N ALA A 48 -3.10 0.57 6.97
CA ALA A 48 -3.28 0.53 5.52
C ALA A 48 -4.56 1.23 5.07
N MET A 49 -5.68 0.90 5.71
CA MET A 49 -6.98 1.45 5.33
C MET A 49 -7.01 2.97 5.51
N GLU A 50 -6.34 3.50 6.53
CA GLU A 50 -6.17 4.93 6.73
C GLU A 50 -5.37 5.58 5.59
N ILE A 51 -4.23 4.99 5.20
CA ILE A 51 -3.42 5.48 4.06
C ILE A 51 -4.23 5.40 2.74
N LEU A 52 -4.96 4.30 2.51
CA LEU A 52 -5.80 4.13 1.32
C LEU A 52 -6.95 5.13 1.27
N SER A 53 -7.55 5.41 2.43
CA SER A 53 -8.56 6.44 2.62
C SER A 53 -8.00 7.81 2.24
N GLU A 54 -6.82 8.17 2.75
CA GLU A 54 -6.16 9.44 2.46
C GLU A 54 -5.83 9.60 0.97
N GLU A 55 -5.25 8.57 0.35
CA GLU A 55 -4.87 8.61 -1.07
C GLU A 55 -6.09 8.74 -1.97
N LYS A 56 -7.17 7.99 -1.68
CA LYS A 56 -8.44 8.12 -2.38
C LYS A 56 -9.02 9.53 -2.22
N SER A 57 -9.05 10.06 -0.99
CA SER A 57 -9.52 11.43 -0.74
C SER A 57 -8.70 12.46 -1.50
N ARG A 58 -7.38 12.28 -1.59
CA ARG A 58 -6.50 13.16 -2.36
C ARG A 58 -6.77 13.06 -3.87
N SER A 59 -6.96 11.86 -4.40
CA SER A 59 -7.33 11.65 -5.80
C SER A 59 -8.69 12.28 -6.13
N ASP A 60 -9.70 12.06 -5.29
CA ASP A 60 -11.03 12.64 -5.45
C ASP A 60 -10.96 14.18 -5.38
N PHE A 61 -10.13 14.73 -4.50
CA PHE A 61 -9.87 16.16 -4.43
C PHE A 61 -9.24 16.71 -5.72
N MET A 62 -8.22 16.04 -6.26
CA MET A 62 -7.57 16.46 -7.51
C MET A 62 -8.56 16.41 -8.69
N ARG A 63 -9.36 15.34 -8.78
CA ARG A 63 -10.42 15.24 -9.79
C ARG A 63 -11.44 16.35 -9.66
N TRP A 64 -11.87 16.66 -8.43
CA TRP A 64 -12.78 17.77 -8.17
C TRP A 64 -12.18 19.11 -8.62
N THR A 65 -10.88 19.36 -8.40
CA THR A 65 -10.22 20.59 -8.87
C THR A 65 -10.08 20.67 -10.39
N GLU A 66 -9.98 19.54 -11.09
CA GLU A 66 -9.99 19.50 -12.55
C GLU A 66 -11.39 19.77 -13.14
N ASP A 67 -12.43 19.30 -12.45
CA ASP A 67 -13.84 19.48 -12.83
C ASP A 67 -14.39 20.88 -12.50
N ILE A 68 -13.62 21.75 -11.82
CA ILE A 68 -14.01 23.16 -11.66
C ILE A 68 -14.06 23.79 -13.05
N PRO A 69 -15.25 24.25 -13.53
CA PRO A 69 -15.37 24.88 -14.84
C PRO A 69 -14.37 26.04 -14.93
N LYS A 70 -13.40 25.91 -15.84
CA LYS A 70 -12.38 26.95 -16.09
C LYS A 70 -12.94 28.14 -16.84
N ASP A 71 -14.19 28.06 -17.29
CA ASP A 71 -14.86 29.20 -17.87
C ASP A 71 -15.00 30.26 -16.77
N PRO A 72 -14.36 31.45 -16.94
CA PRO A 72 -14.65 32.55 -16.05
C PRO A 72 -16.16 32.73 -16.07
N LEU A 73 -16.76 32.80 -14.89
CA LEU A 73 -18.16 33.14 -14.70
C LEU A 73 -18.38 34.55 -15.26
N VAL A 74 -18.46 34.68 -16.58
CA VAL A 74 -18.92 35.89 -17.23
C VAL A 74 -20.39 35.96 -16.84
N PRO A 75 -20.79 36.92 -15.98
CA PRO A 75 -22.18 37.01 -15.58
C PRO A 75 -22.98 37.23 -16.86
N LYS A 76 -23.75 36.21 -17.26
CA LYS A 76 -24.73 36.38 -18.33
C LYS A 76 -25.62 37.54 -17.89
N PRO A 77 -25.85 38.57 -18.72
CA PRO A 77 -26.63 39.72 -18.32
C PRO A 77 -27.98 39.21 -17.83
N LEU A 78 -28.26 39.46 -16.56
CA LEU A 78 -29.46 39.02 -15.86
C LEU A 78 -30.67 39.50 -16.68
N SER A 79 -31.38 38.57 -17.31
CA SER A 79 -32.61 38.93 -17.98
C SER A 79 -33.61 39.39 -16.91
N TRP A 80 -34.26 40.51 -17.20
CA TRP A 80 -35.14 41.29 -16.34
C TRP A 80 -36.31 40.49 -15.70
N TRP A 81 -36.52 39.24 -16.12
CA TRP A 81 -37.66 38.41 -15.73
C TRP A 81 -37.57 37.75 -14.34
N HIS A 82 -36.38 37.68 -13.72
CA HIS A 82 -36.21 37.07 -12.40
C HIS A 82 -36.21 38.05 -11.21
N GLN A 83 -36.29 39.36 -11.47
CA GLN A 83 -36.21 40.38 -10.41
C GLN A 83 -37.42 40.40 -9.46
N ASN A 84 -38.55 39.78 -9.83
CA ASN A 84 -39.77 39.72 -9.01
C ASN A 84 -40.02 38.39 -8.26
N ARG A 85 -39.08 37.42 -8.25
CA ARG A 85 -39.27 36.14 -7.53
C ARG A 85 -38.52 36.00 -6.19
N TRP A 86 -37.77 37.03 -5.79
CA TRP A 86 -36.99 37.01 -4.55
C TRP A 86 -37.78 36.80 -3.23
N PRO A 87 -39.07 37.19 -3.07
CA PRO A 87 -39.74 36.97 -1.78
C PRO A 87 -40.10 35.50 -1.51
N ILE A 88 -40.11 34.61 -2.51
CA ILE A 88 -40.52 33.20 -2.32
C ILE A 88 -39.38 32.35 -1.71
N SER A 89 -38.11 32.68 -1.99
CA SER A 89 -36.97 31.91 -1.46
C SER A 89 -36.65 32.19 0.01
N MET A 90 -36.98 33.37 0.54
CA MET A 90 -36.72 33.70 1.96
C MET A 90 -37.57 32.88 2.93
N VAL A 91 -38.80 32.53 2.55
CA VAL A 91 -39.73 31.74 3.41
C VAL A 91 -39.23 30.31 3.60
N GLY A 92 -38.62 29.71 2.57
CA GLY A 92 -38.10 28.35 2.63
C GLY A 92 -36.90 28.20 3.59
N VAL A 93 -35.98 29.17 3.60
CA VAL A 93 -34.80 29.14 4.48
C VAL A 93 -35.21 29.30 5.96
N LEU A 94 -36.22 30.13 6.24
CA LEU A 94 -36.71 30.36 7.60
C LEU A 94 -37.37 29.12 8.22
N LEU A 95 -38.08 28.31 7.41
CA LEU A 95 -38.68 27.05 7.87
C LEU A 95 -37.62 25.99 8.20
N ILE A 96 -36.53 25.90 7.44
CA ILE A 96 -35.45 24.94 7.69
C ILE A 96 -34.70 25.27 8.99
N VAL A 97 -34.43 26.56 9.25
CA VAL A 97 -33.78 27.00 10.50
C VAL A 97 -34.68 26.72 11.71
N LEU A 98 -35.99 26.94 11.59
CA LEU A 98 -36.95 26.64 12.67
C LEU A 98 -37.00 25.13 12.98
N MET A 99 -36.92 24.28 11.95
CA MET A 99 -36.96 22.83 12.12
C MET A 99 -35.70 22.30 12.84
N PHE A 100 -34.53 22.87 12.56
CA PHE A 100 -33.29 22.55 13.27
C PHE A 100 -33.33 22.99 14.74
N TRP A 101 -33.88 24.18 15.02
CA TRP A 101 -33.95 24.71 16.40
C TRP A 101 -34.88 23.90 17.32
N VAL A 102 -35.96 23.34 16.77
CA VAL A 102 -36.88 22.47 17.54
C VAL A 102 -36.25 21.10 17.81
N ASN A 103 -35.50 20.54 16.87
CA ASN A 103 -34.92 19.20 17.01
C ASN A 103 -33.77 19.16 18.04
N ASP A 104 -32.95 20.22 18.08
CA ASP A 104 -31.79 20.28 18.98
C ASP A 104 -32.19 20.35 20.47
N ARG A 105 -33.40 20.86 20.77
CA ARG A 105 -33.87 21.01 22.14
C ARG A 105 -34.45 19.73 22.76
N PHE A 106 -34.73 18.69 21.97
CA PHE A 106 -35.43 17.49 22.45
C PHE A 106 -34.52 16.27 22.65
N ILE A 107 -33.32 16.23 22.08
CA ILE A 107 -32.49 15.00 22.02
C ILE A 107 -31.35 14.95 23.06
N PHE A 108 -30.95 16.06 23.68
CA PHE A 108 -29.78 16.10 24.59
C PHE A 108 -30.10 16.26 26.09
N SER A 109 -31.07 15.51 26.61
CA SER A 109 -31.22 15.32 28.06
C SER A 109 -30.60 13.99 28.51
N ASN A 110 -29.27 13.89 28.54
CA ASN A 110 -28.60 12.71 29.10
C ASN A 110 -28.46 12.81 30.63
N PRO A 111 -28.79 11.74 31.38
CA PRO A 111 -28.64 11.71 32.85
C PRO A 111 -27.16 11.66 33.25
N LYS A 112 -26.78 12.48 34.25
CA LYS A 112 -25.45 12.45 34.87
C LYS A 112 -25.27 11.12 35.60
N SER A 113 -24.20 10.39 35.30
CA SER A 113 -23.78 9.21 36.07
C SER A 113 -22.77 9.66 37.13
N ASP A 114 -23.16 9.59 38.40
CA ASP A 114 -22.29 9.80 39.54
C ASP A 114 -21.28 8.64 39.65
N THR A 115 -19.98 8.96 39.58
CA THR A 115 -18.90 7.99 39.80
C THR A 115 -18.34 8.19 41.20
N THR A 116 -18.56 7.21 42.07
CA THR A 116 -17.90 7.09 43.39
C THR A 116 -16.50 6.50 43.21
N PRO A 117 -15.45 7.04 43.84
CA PRO A 117 -14.12 6.44 43.80
C PRO A 117 -13.99 5.36 44.89
N ALA A 118 -13.66 4.13 44.48
CA ALA A 118 -13.24 3.06 45.38
C ALA A 118 -11.70 3.06 45.52
N GLN A 119 -11.24 2.95 46.76
CA GLN A 119 -9.84 2.98 47.19
C GLN A 119 -9.06 1.73 46.76
N THR A 120 -7.85 1.95 46.25
CA THR A 120 -6.84 0.92 45.95
C THR A 120 -6.03 0.58 47.22
N PRO A 121 -5.87 -0.70 47.60
CA PRO A 121 -4.90 -1.12 48.62
C PRO A 121 -3.48 -1.18 48.05
N ALA A 122 -2.51 -0.70 48.82
CA ALA A 122 -1.08 -0.79 48.53
C ALA A 122 -0.59 -2.25 48.55
N GLN A 123 0.16 -2.65 47.52
CA GLN A 123 0.97 -3.87 47.52
C GLN A 123 2.45 -3.53 47.67
N GLU A 124 3.09 -4.23 48.61
CA GLU A 124 4.52 -4.18 48.91
C GLU A 124 5.39 -4.80 47.80
N PRO A 125 6.63 -4.31 47.60
CA PRO A 125 7.56 -4.89 46.64
C PRO A 125 8.28 -6.10 47.25
N VAL A 126 8.08 -7.28 46.66
CA VAL A 126 8.87 -8.48 46.95
C VAL A 126 10.12 -8.51 46.06
N LEU A 127 11.28 -8.37 46.71
CA LEU A 127 12.61 -8.57 46.13
C LEU A 127 12.79 -10.02 45.67
N SER A 128 13.25 -10.21 44.42
CA SER A 128 13.66 -11.52 43.89
C SER A 128 15.19 -11.64 43.83
N PRO A 129 15.77 -12.84 44.07
CA PRO A 129 17.20 -13.01 44.31
C PRO A 129 18.02 -13.09 43.02
N ALA A 130 19.25 -12.56 43.10
CA ALA A 130 20.26 -12.62 42.05
C ALA A 130 20.66 -14.07 41.68
N GLN A 131 20.69 -14.37 40.38
CA GLN A 131 21.28 -15.60 39.85
C GLN A 131 22.79 -15.44 39.57
N PRO A 132 23.58 -16.52 39.69
CA PRO A 132 25.02 -16.48 39.44
C PRO A 132 25.34 -16.47 37.94
N ILE A 133 26.23 -15.56 37.56
CA ILE A 133 26.82 -15.46 36.23
C ILE A 133 27.81 -16.62 36.05
N VAL A 134 27.45 -17.60 35.23
CA VAL A 134 28.38 -18.63 34.74
C VAL A 134 29.00 -18.12 33.45
N ASP A 135 30.24 -17.69 33.57
CA ASP A 135 31.11 -17.27 32.48
C ASP A 135 31.53 -18.48 31.65
N LYS A 136 30.99 -18.61 30.44
CA LYS A 136 31.39 -19.64 29.47
C LYS A 136 31.95 -18.95 28.23
N ARG A 137 33.21 -18.55 28.37
CA ARG A 137 34.13 -18.19 27.30
C ARG A 137 34.24 -19.35 26.30
N ALA A 138 33.62 -19.18 25.13
CA ALA A 138 33.84 -20.02 23.96
C ALA A 138 34.58 -19.23 22.88
N GLU A 139 35.45 -19.95 22.18
CA GLU A 139 36.47 -19.53 21.24
C GLU A 139 35.99 -18.59 20.12
N HIS A 140 36.87 -17.66 19.78
CA HIS A 140 36.78 -16.84 18.57
C HIS A 140 36.93 -17.75 17.34
N GLN A 141 35.82 -18.03 16.65
CA GLN A 141 35.88 -18.39 15.24
C GLN A 141 36.18 -17.13 14.43
N LYS A 142 37.32 -17.17 13.73
CA LYS A 142 37.75 -16.17 12.75
C LYS A 142 36.80 -16.23 11.55
N ILE A 143 35.76 -15.40 11.58
CA ILE A 143 34.87 -15.18 10.44
C ILE A 143 35.67 -14.39 9.40
N GLU A 144 36.04 -15.06 8.31
CA GLU A 144 36.46 -14.38 7.08
C GLU A 144 35.29 -13.53 6.59
N LYS A 145 35.46 -12.22 6.70
CA LYS A 145 34.52 -11.20 6.25
C LYS A 145 34.31 -11.37 4.74
N PRO A 146 33.13 -11.81 4.25
CA PRO A 146 32.89 -11.84 2.82
C PRO A 146 32.99 -10.40 2.31
N SER A 147 33.91 -10.19 1.37
CA SER A 147 34.09 -8.92 0.69
C SER A 147 32.73 -8.53 0.09
N PRO A 148 32.15 -7.36 0.43
CA PRO A 148 30.90 -6.94 -0.15
C PRO A 148 31.12 -6.75 -1.66
N SER A 149 30.53 -7.64 -2.44
CA SER A 149 30.39 -7.48 -3.89
C SER A 149 29.62 -6.19 -4.11
N VAL A 150 30.33 -5.10 -4.40
CA VAL A 150 29.74 -3.82 -4.75
C VAL A 150 28.77 -4.09 -5.92
N PRO A 151 27.46 -3.80 -5.76
CA PRO A 151 26.50 -3.97 -6.83
C PRO A 151 27.03 -3.24 -8.06
N ASN A 152 27.15 -3.98 -9.15
CA ASN A 152 27.70 -3.53 -10.42
C ASN A 152 26.93 -2.26 -10.84
N GLN A 153 27.51 -1.08 -10.60
CA GLN A 153 26.90 0.19 -10.98
C GLN A 153 26.81 0.18 -12.50
N HIS A 154 25.60 -0.04 -13.02
CA HIS A 154 25.34 0.02 -14.45
C HIS A 154 25.60 1.46 -14.90
N LYS A 155 26.76 1.68 -15.53
CA LYS A 155 27.08 2.92 -16.23
C LYS A 155 25.89 3.24 -17.15
N PRO A 156 25.27 4.43 -17.03
CA PRO A 156 24.10 4.76 -17.83
C PRO A 156 24.44 4.56 -19.31
N PRO A 157 23.56 3.91 -20.08
CA PRO A 157 23.83 3.59 -21.47
C PRO A 157 24.13 4.89 -22.24
N ASP A 158 25.30 4.94 -22.85
CA ASP A 158 25.89 6.08 -23.57
C ASP A 158 25.12 6.45 -24.87
N ASN A 159 23.86 6.02 -25.00
CA ASN A 159 23.02 6.31 -26.14
C ASN A 159 21.78 7.09 -25.70
N SER A 160 21.68 8.33 -26.19
CA SER A 160 20.55 9.24 -25.96
C SER A 160 19.18 8.59 -26.21
N ARG A 161 19.09 7.64 -27.16
CA ARG A 161 17.85 6.90 -27.45
C ARG A 161 17.37 6.05 -26.28
N SER A 162 18.26 5.32 -25.62
CA SER A 162 17.92 4.49 -24.46
C SER A 162 17.54 5.34 -23.26
N PHE A 163 18.17 6.50 -23.09
CA PHE A 163 17.77 7.47 -22.07
C PHE A 163 16.31 7.93 -22.27
N HIS A 164 15.96 8.38 -23.48
CA HIS A 164 14.58 8.79 -23.77
C HIS A 164 13.57 7.63 -23.63
N ALA A 165 13.98 6.41 -24.00
CA ALA A 165 13.13 5.23 -23.85
C ALA A 165 12.91 4.86 -22.38
N ALA A 166 13.96 4.92 -21.55
CA ALA A 166 13.86 4.68 -20.12
C ALA A 166 13.01 5.74 -19.41
N VAL A 167 13.17 7.02 -19.76
CA VAL A 167 12.32 8.12 -19.24
C VAL A 167 10.86 7.89 -19.59
N PHE A 168 10.55 7.54 -20.84
CA PHE A 168 9.19 7.20 -21.26
C PHE A 168 8.66 6.00 -20.47
N ALA A 169 9.45 4.93 -20.37
CA ALA A 169 9.03 3.73 -19.67
C ALA A 169 8.73 4.03 -18.19
N LYS A 170 9.59 4.79 -17.50
CA LYS A 170 9.37 5.20 -16.10
C LYS A 170 8.10 6.02 -15.93
N LYS A 171 7.81 6.94 -16.85
CA LYS A 171 6.58 7.75 -16.82
C LYS A 171 5.31 6.89 -16.93
N GLU A 172 5.35 5.90 -17.81
CA GLU A 172 4.20 5.02 -18.08
C GLU A 172 4.12 3.80 -17.15
N PHE A 173 5.14 3.60 -16.31
CA PHE A 173 5.19 2.49 -15.37
C PHE A 173 4.38 2.83 -14.14
N SER A 174 3.28 2.10 -13.94
CA SER A 174 2.49 2.18 -12.70
C SER A 174 2.94 1.14 -11.70
N ASP A 175 2.87 1.50 -10.42
CA ASP A 175 3.03 0.57 -9.31
C ASP A 175 1.97 -0.56 -9.36
N PRO A 176 2.19 -1.69 -8.64
CA PRO A 176 1.17 -2.71 -8.50
C PRO A 176 -0.13 -2.10 -7.97
N ASP A 177 -1.27 -2.40 -8.59
CA ASP A 177 -2.56 -1.95 -8.07
C ASP A 177 -2.69 -2.37 -6.60
N ASN A 178 -3.18 -1.45 -5.75
CA ASN A 178 -3.34 -1.68 -4.31
C ASN A 178 -4.17 -2.94 -3.97
N ILE A 179 -4.97 -3.43 -4.91
CA ILE A 179 -5.73 -4.69 -4.81
C ILE A 179 -4.82 -5.92 -4.70
N ALA A 180 -3.65 -5.91 -5.37
CA ALA A 180 -2.67 -6.98 -5.23
C ALA A 180 -2.02 -6.99 -3.83
N MET A 181 -1.87 -5.81 -3.23
CA MET A 181 -1.27 -5.62 -1.91
C MET A 181 -2.27 -5.91 -0.76
N SER A 182 -3.55 -5.58 -0.94
CA SER A 182 -4.57 -5.77 0.10
C SER A 182 -4.88 -7.24 0.36
N ARG A 183 -4.85 -8.09 -0.67
CA ARG A 183 -5.07 -9.55 -0.52
C ARG A 183 -3.99 -10.26 0.30
N ILE A 184 -2.83 -9.65 0.48
CA ILE A 184 -1.71 -10.24 1.24
C ILE A 184 -1.91 -10.08 2.75
N ARG A 185 -2.61 -9.02 3.21
CA ARG A 185 -2.72 -8.70 4.64
C ARG A 185 -3.66 -9.62 5.43
N GLY A 186 -4.64 -10.26 4.78
CA GLY A 186 -5.64 -11.12 5.44
C GLY A 186 -5.31 -12.63 5.47
N GLY A 187 -4.15 -13.07 4.95
CA GLY A 187 -3.80 -14.49 4.86
C GLY A 187 -3.05 -14.99 6.10
N GLY A 188 -3.76 -15.60 7.05
CA GLY A 188 -3.27 -16.12 8.35
C GLY A 188 -2.20 -17.23 8.33
N ASN A 189 -1.52 -17.45 7.20
CA ASN A 189 -0.35 -18.32 7.12
C ASN A 189 0.63 -17.77 6.09
N THR A 190 1.04 -16.52 6.29
CA THR A 190 1.95 -15.83 5.39
C THR A 190 3.35 -16.41 5.55
N ASP A 191 3.83 -17.06 4.48
CA ASP A 191 5.23 -17.45 4.30
C ASP A 191 6.15 -16.33 4.80
N ILE A 192 6.91 -16.62 5.87
CA ILE A 192 7.77 -15.63 6.56
C ILE A 192 8.72 -14.97 5.56
N GLN A 193 9.24 -15.75 4.60
CA GLN A 193 10.16 -15.24 3.59
C GLN A 193 9.47 -14.23 2.68
N PHE A 194 8.23 -14.51 2.29
CA PHE A 194 7.45 -13.60 1.46
C PHE A 194 7.08 -12.32 2.21
N SER A 195 6.71 -12.43 3.49
CA SER A 195 6.40 -11.26 4.34
C SER A 195 7.60 -10.33 4.47
N GLU A 196 8.79 -10.90 4.71
CA GLU A 196 10.04 -10.13 4.77
C GLU A 196 10.35 -9.44 3.43
N ALA A 197 10.26 -10.18 2.32
CA ALA A 197 10.51 -9.66 0.98
C ALA A 197 9.53 -8.53 0.61
N LEU A 198 8.25 -8.69 0.97
CA LEU A 198 7.23 -7.67 0.76
C LEU A 198 7.49 -6.42 1.60
N LYS A 199 7.85 -6.58 2.87
CA LYS A 199 8.20 -5.44 3.73
C LYS A 199 9.38 -4.67 3.16
N ALA A 200 10.42 -5.38 2.69
CA ALA A 200 11.56 -4.75 2.03
C ALA A 200 11.12 -3.95 0.79
N TYR A 201 10.28 -4.53 -0.07
CA TYR A 201 9.73 -3.84 -1.24
C TYR A 201 8.94 -2.58 -0.88
N LEU A 202 8.02 -2.67 0.10
CA LEU A 202 7.16 -1.57 0.51
C LEU A 202 7.92 -0.43 1.20
N SER A 203 9.00 -0.77 1.89
CA SER A 203 9.85 0.21 2.59
C SER A 203 10.94 0.83 1.72
N ALA A 204 11.11 0.35 0.48
CA ALA A 204 12.19 0.78 -0.41
C ALA A 204 12.01 2.23 -0.87
N LYS A 205 13.06 3.04 -0.70
CA LYS A 205 13.07 4.47 -1.05
C LYS A 205 14.11 4.84 -2.11
N SER A 206 14.99 3.90 -2.44
CA SER A 206 16.07 4.07 -3.41
C SER A 206 16.19 2.86 -4.34
N GLU A 207 16.89 3.04 -5.46
CA GLU A 207 17.20 1.95 -6.40
C GLU A 207 17.91 0.77 -5.73
N ILE A 208 18.78 1.06 -4.75
CA ILE A 208 19.50 0.04 -3.98
C ILE A 208 18.52 -0.77 -3.12
N ASP A 209 17.56 -0.11 -2.47
CA ASP A 209 16.55 -0.80 -1.66
C ASP A 209 15.66 -1.70 -2.51
N TYR A 210 15.28 -1.23 -3.70
CA TYR A 210 14.52 -2.04 -4.66
C TYR A 210 15.33 -3.22 -5.19
N ALA A 211 16.64 -3.06 -5.43
CA ALA A 211 17.50 -4.18 -5.80
C ALA A 211 17.53 -5.25 -4.69
N ASN A 212 17.70 -4.82 -3.43
CA ASN A 212 17.67 -5.72 -2.27
C ASN A 212 16.32 -6.45 -2.12
N ALA A 213 15.21 -5.73 -2.32
CA ALA A 213 13.87 -6.33 -2.32
C ALA A 213 13.72 -7.38 -3.42
N GLY A 214 14.23 -7.10 -4.63
CA GLY A 214 14.25 -8.06 -5.74
C GLY A 214 14.99 -9.36 -5.40
N GLU A 215 16.14 -9.26 -4.73
CA GLU A 215 16.92 -10.42 -4.27
C GLU A 215 16.17 -11.24 -3.20
N LEU A 216 15.46 -10.59 -2.27
CA LEU A 216 14.61 -11.30 -1.30
C LEU A 216 13.44 -12.02 -1.99
N LEU A 217 12.76 -11.35 -2.93
CA LEU A 217 11.67 -11.93 -3.70
C LEU A 217 12.12 -13.11 -4.57
N ASN A 218 13.38 -13.13 -5.01
CA ASN A 218 13.94 -14.22 -5.79
C ASN A 218 14.13 -15.52 -4.99
N LYS A 219 14.16 -15.45 -3.65
CA LYS A 219 14.28 -16.63 -2.78
C LYS A 219 12.97 -17.38 -2.61
N ILE A 220 11.84 -16.77 -2.96
CA ILE A 220 10.51 -17.37 -2.81
C ILE A 220 10.35 -18.51 -3.82
N GLY A 221 10.25 -19.74 -3.31
CA GLY A 221 10.14 -20.94 -4.12
C GLY A 221 8.74 -21.18 -4.71
N PRO A 222 8.62 -22.05 -5.72
CA PRO A 222 7.36 -22.36 -6.41
C PRO A 222 6.27 -22.98 -5.52
N ASN A 223 6.66 -23.52 -4.36
CA ASN A 223 5.72 -24.09 -3.38
C ASN A 223 5.05 -23.04 -2.50
N SER A 224 5.50 -21.78 -2.55
CA SER A 224 4.87 -20.69 -1.80
C SER A 224 3.51 -20.36 -2.41
N SER A 225 2.48 -20.19 -1.57
CA SER A 225 1.17 -19.70 -2.00
C SER A 225 1.25 -18.33 -2.69
N ASN A 226 2.30 -17.55 -2.37
CA ASN A 226 2.56 -16.23 -2.92
C ASN A 226 3.57 -16.23 -4.07
N TYR A 227 3.97 -17.39 -4.61
CA TYR A 227 5.03 -17.48 -5.62
C TYR A 227 4.79 -16.59 -6.85
N TRP A 228 3.58 -16.58 -7.40
CA TRP A 228 3.32 -15.76 -8.60
C TRP A 228 3.31 -14.27 -8.31
N LEU A 229 2.85 -13.89 -7.13
CA LEU A 229 2.89 -12.51 -6.67
C LEU A 229 4.32 -12.07 -6.38
N SER A 230 5.17 -12.96 -5.85
CA SER A 230 6.58 -12.65 -5.63
C SER A 230 7.32 -12.42 -6.94
N ILE A 231 7.07 -13.21 -8.00
CA ILE A 231 7.65 -12.96 -9.33
C ILE A 231 7.16 -11.63 -9.89
N TYR A 232 5.88 -11.31 -9.73
CA TYR A 232 5.32 -10.05 -10.20
C TYR A 232 5.97 -8.85 -9.49
N LEU A 233 6.04 -8.87 -8.15
CA LEU A 233 6.73 -7.84 -7.37
C LEU A 233 8.23 -7.79 -7.68
N LYS A 234 8.86 -8.94 -8.00
CA LYS A 234 10.27 -9.01 -8.40
C LYS A 234 10.49 -8.23 -9.70
N GLY A 235 9.58 -8.34 -10.67
CA GLY A 235 9.61 -7.53 -11.89
C GLY A 235 9.55 -6.03 -11.59
N HIS A 236 8.68 -5.62 -10.66
CA HIS A 236 8.59 -4.22 -10.21
C HIS A 236 9.85 -3.74 -9.51
N ALA A 237 10.39 -4.53 -8.59
CA ALA A 237 11.62 -4.24 -7.87
C ALA A 237 12.81 -4.07 -8.84
N TYR A 238 12.92 -4.95 -9.83
CA TYR A 238 13.94 -4.83 -10.87
C TYR A 238 13.75 -3.61 -11.76
N PHE A 239 12.51 -3.26 -12.12
CA PHE A 239 12.25 -2.07 -12.92
C PHE A 239 12.65 -0.79 -12.16
N LYS A 240 12.27 -0.69 -10.88
CA LYS A 240 12.58 0.46 -10.02
C LYS A 240 14.05 0.58 -9.64
N SER A 241 14.80 -0.51 -9.71
CA SER A 241 16.27 -0.53 -9.57
C SER A 241 17.01 -0.43 -10.91
N GLU A 242 16.32 -0.03 -11.98
CA GLU A 242 16.85 0.13 -13.35
C GLU A 242 17.41 -1.14 -14.01
N GLN A 243 17.12 -2.32 -13.43
CA GLN A 243 17.50 -3.62 -13.98
C GLN A 243 16.47 -4.10 -15.01
N TYR A 244 16.29 -3.32 -16.08
CA TYR A 244 15.19 -3.50 -17.04
C TYR A 244 15.14 -4.85 -17.75
N GLU A 245 16.31 -5.46 -18.02
CA GLU A 245 16.36 -6.80 -18.62
C GLU A 245 15.79 -7.86 -17.66
N LYS A 246 16.20 -7.83 -16.39
CA LYS A 246 15.67 -8.73 -15.35
C LYS A 246 14.19 -8.48 -15.10
N ALA A 247 13.75 -7.21 -15.14
CA ALA A 247 12.35 -6.85 -15.00
C ALA A 247 11.51 -7.46 -16.13
N ALA A 248 11.97 -7.33 -17.38
CA ALA A 248 11.30 -7.92 -18.55
C ALA A 248 11.16 -9.44 -18.41
N ASP A 249 12.21 -10.13 -17.98
CA ASP A 249 12.18 -11.58 -17.76
C ASP A 249 11.15 -11.97 -16.68
N ALA A 250 11.14 -11.30 -15.53
CA ALA A 250 10.18 -11.57 -14.47
C ALA A 250 8.73 -11.32 -14.91
N PHE A 251 8.47 -10.22 -15.64
CA PHE A 251 7.12 -9.94 -16.16
C PHE A 251 6.69 -10.93 -17.24
N ARG A 252 7.61 -11.40 -18.08
CA ARG A 252 7.35 -12.45 -19.06
C ARG A 252 6.89 -13.75 -18.39
N ASP A 253 7.54 -14.12 -17.29
CA ASP A 253 7.18 -15.33 -16.53
C ASP A 253 5.76 -15.24 -15.97
N VAL A 254 5.36 -14.06 -15.44
CA VAL A 254 3.99 -13.80 -14.97
C VAL A 254 2.98 -13.78 -16.12
N ALA A 255 3.36 -13.19 -17.26
CA ALA A 255 2.50 -13.09 -18.44
C ALA A 255 2.20 -14.45 -19.08
N ALA A 256 3.13 -15.40 -19.02
CA ALA A 256 3.03 -16.71 -19.64
C ALA A 256 2.01 -17.65 -18.97
N LYS A 257 1.62 -17.37 -17.72
CA LYS A 257 0.87 -18.32 -16.88
C LYS A 257 -0.63 -18.06 -16.80
N GLY A 258 -1.14 -16.98 -17.41
CA GLY A 258 -2.57 -16.67 -17.42
C GLY A 258 -3.15 -16.31 -16.04
N MET A 259 -2.29 -15.83 -15.15
CA MET A 259 -2.64 -15.39 -13.80
C MET A 259 -3.42 -14.05 -13.82
N PRO A 260 -4.06 -13.64 -12.71
CA PRO A 260 -4.80 -12.37 -12.63
C PRO A 260 -3.98 -11.15 -13.08
N TYR A 261 -2.66 -11.19 -12.90
CA TYR A 261 -1.73 -10.13 -13.27
C TYR A 261 -1.22 -10.21 -14.72
N SER A 262 -1.53 -11.26 -15.48
CA SER A 262 -0.92 -11.48 -16.80
C SER A 262 -1.17 -10.36 -17.82
N PRO A 263 -2.36 -9.75 -17.94
CA PRO A 263 -2.57 -8.64 -18.87
C PRO A 263 -1.69 -7.43 -18.55
N ASP A 264 -1.55 -7.11 -17.28
CA ASP A 264 -0.72 -6.00 -16.81
C ASP A 264 0.78 -6.33 -16.90
N ALA A 265 1.18 -7.55 -16.55
CA ALA A 265 2.55 -8.02 -16.70
C ALA A 265 3.04 -7.95 -18.15
N LYS A 266 2.21 -8.27 -19.15
CA LYS A 266 2.58 -8.09 -20.57
C LYS A 266 2.91 -6.64 -20.91
N TRP A 267 2.14 -5.70 -20.38
CA TRP A 267 2.44 -4.28 -20.58
C TRP A 267 3.75 -3.88 -19.91
N LYS A 268 3.97 -4.34 -18.68
CA LYS A 268 5.20 -4.07 -17.93
C LYS A 268 6.44 -4.75 -18.53
N GLU A 269 6.29 -5.93 -19.16
CA GLU A 269 7.32 -6.56 -20.02
C GLU A 269 7.69 -5.61 -21.18
N ALA A 270 6.69 -5.08 -21.89
CA ALA A 270 6.94 -4.16 -23.01
C ALA A 270 7.64 -2.86 -22.56
N LEU A 271 7.22 -2.25 -21.45
CA LEU A 271 7.87 -1.07 -20.89
C LEU A 271 9.33 -1.35 -20.50
N SER A 272 9.57 -2.49 -19.83
CA SER A 272 10.92 -2.92 -19.44
C SER A 272 11.82 -3.13 -20.66
N LEU A 273 11.33 -3.83 -21.68
CA LEU A 273 12.07 -4.03 -22.94
C LEU A 273 12.35 -2.71 -23.66
N PHE A 274 11.41 -1.78 -23.67
CA PHE A 274 11.62 -0.46 -24.27
C PHE A 274 12.68 0.35 -23.52
N ALA A 275 12.66 0.32 -22.18
CA ALA A 275 13.63 0.99 -21.33
C ALA A 275 15.09 0.54 -21.60
N THR A 276 15.31 -0.68 -22.07
CA THR A 276 16.64 -1.15 -22.51
C THR A 276 17.17 -0.47 -23.79
N GLY A 277 16.44 0.49 -24.37
CA GLY A 277 16.68 1.01 -25.72
C GLY A 277 16.19 0.05 -26.81
N GLY A 278 15.30 -0.88 -26.46
CA GLY A 278 14.78 -1.88 -27.39
C GLY A 278 15.80 -2.92 -27.83
N LYS A 279 16.72 -3.37 -26.96
CA LYS A 279 17.67 -4.45 -27.32
C LYS A 279 16.98 -5.69 -27.90
N GLN A 280 15.76 -5.97 -27.45
CA GLN A 280 14.92 -7.07 -27.95
C GLN A 280 13.75 -6.56 -28.83
N LYS A 281 14.06 -5.80 -29.90
CA LYS A 281 13.05 -5.15 -30.77
C LYS A 281 11.95 -6.10 -31.27
N GLN A 282 12.31 -7.32 -31.68
CA GLN A 282 11.34 -8.27 -32.24
C GLN A 282 10.30 -8.68 -31.21
N ARG A 283 10.75 -9.05 -30.00
CA ARG A 283 9.87 -9.40 -28.88
C ARG A 283 8.99 -8.23 -28.48
N LEU A 284 9.57 -7.03 -28.37
CA LEU A 284 8.82 -5.82 -28.04
C LEU A 284 7.71 -5.55 -29.08
N ARG A 285 8.02 -5.63 -30.38
CA ARG A 285 7.00 -5.48 -31.45
C ARG A 285 5.89 -6.51 -31.34
N GLU A 286 6.24 -7.76 -31.06
CA GLU A 286 5.28 -8.84 -30.88
C GLU A 286 4.30 -8.51 -29.75
N ILE A 287 4.79 -8.09 -28.58
CA ILE A 287 3.95 -7.75 -27.44
C ILE A 287 3.07 -6.54 -27.78
N LEU A 288 3.65 -5.47 -28.31
CA LEU A 288 2.93 -4.23 -28.62
C LEU A 288 1.81 -4.45 -29.65
N SER A 289 1.98 -5.34 -30.63
CA SER A 289 0.94 -5.69 -31.60
C SER A 289 -0.26 -6.44 -31.01
N LYS A 290 -0.09 -7.07 -29.84
CA LYS A 290 -1.11 -7.92 -29.19
C LYS A 290 -1.84 -7.20 -28.06
N ILE A 291 -1.49 -5.95 -27.77
CA ILE A 291 -2.17 -5.15 -26.73
C ILE A 291 -3.51 -4.65 -27.26
N SER A 292 -4.59 -5.11 -26.64
CA SER A 292 -5.98 -4.76 -27.00
C SER A 292 -6.59 -3.64 -26.15
N SER A 293 -5.94 -3.24 -25.05
CA SER A 293 -6.44 -2.18 -24.17
C SER A 293 -6.40 -0.83 -24.89
N PRO A 294 -7.54 -0.12 -25.06
CA PRO A 294 -7.59 1.14 -25.81
C PRO A 294 -6.61 2.20 -25.29
N GLU A 295 -6.50 2.34 -23.97
CA GLU A 295 -5.57 3.29 -23.33
C GLU A 295 -4.10 2.98 -23.67
N LYS A 296 -3.75 1.69 -23.71
CA LYS A 296 -2.38 1.23 -23.98
C LYS A 296 -2.05 1.17 -25.48
N GLN A 297 -3.04 1.18 -26.37
CA GLN A 297 -2.84 1.10 -27.83
C GLN A 297 -2.14 2.34 -28.39
N GLU A 298 -2.55 3.54 -27.98
CA GLU A 298 -1.89 4.78 -28.44
C GLU A 298 -0.43 4.83 -27.98
N LYS A 299 -0.18 4.47 -26.72
CA LYS A 299 1.18 4.37 -26.14
C LYS A 299 2.01 3.32 -26.88
N ALA A 300 1.42 2.17 -27.23
CA ALA A 300 2.09 1.13 -28.00
C ALA A 300 2.49 1.60 -29.41
N LYS A 301 1.62 2.35 -30.10
CA LYS A 301 1.93 2.96 -31.41
C LYS A 301 3.08 3.95 -31.29
N GLU A 302 3.08 4.79 -30.24
CA GLU A 302 4.16 5.75 -29.98
C GLU A 302 5.50 5.03 -29.78
N MET A 303 5.53 3.98 -28.94
CA MET A 303 6.73 3.17 -28.73
C MET A 303 7.22 2.53 -30.03
N LEU A 304 6.32 1.98 -30.86
CA LEU A 304 6.67 1.42 -32.17
C LEU A 304 7.27 2.47 -33.13
N GLY A 305 6.75 3.70 -33.10
CA GLY A 305 7.30 4.82 -33.86
C GLY A 305 8.74 5.15 -33.46
N LYS A 306 9.02 5.15 -32.16
CA LYS A 306 10.35 5.43 -31.57
C LYS A 306 11.38 4.32 -31.79
N LEU A 307 10.97 3.11 -32.21
CA LEU A 307 11.87 1.98 -32.48
C LEU A 307 12.48 1.96 -33.89
N LYS A 308 11.96 2.80 -34.80
CA LYS A 308 12.46 2.96 -36.18
C LYS A 308 13.79 3.68 -36.17
#